data_AF-A0A3P7K2W1-F1
#
_entry.id   AF-A0A3P7K2W1-F1
#
_cell.length_a   1.000
_cell.length_b   1.000
_cell.length_c   1.000
_cell.angle_alpha   90.00
_cell.angle_beta   90.00
_cell.angle_gamma   90.00
#
_symmetry.space_group_name_H-M   'P 1'
#
loop_
_entity.id
_entity.type
_entity.pdbx_description
1 polymer ?
#
loop_
_entity_poly.entity_id
_entity_poly.type
_entity_poly.pdbx_seq_one_letter_code
_entity_poly.pdbx_strand_id
1 'polypeptide(L)'
;MLAALYSGSEKKYPFIKVSGTTNALNKAKQELKSGGFTYGNGPIQVGNLYEANIDAEVKFMAHSGIVGCGWVEIPIGKGKIHQAKSNTSRCQLEVEVKLEDLVVHDPEGEWADVAPIRTLSLDIECMGRRGIFPDASEDPVIQIANMVKVSLLAIVTIHTRVEGESEPFIRNCFVLGTCAPVIGSEIIECKNEEDLLEKSGCSSYYFFSKWAEFVRTVDPDIITGYNILNFDLPYILDRAKVLKLPSVALLGRQRDRASGVRDAAISSKQMGSRVNKSIDIHGRIIFDVLQACSSFAYFFPPKFMGIF
;
A
#
# COMPACT_ATOMS: atom_id res chain seq x y z
N MET A 1 35.76 -10.79 -2.28
CA MET A 1 36.53 -9.77 -3.03
C MET A 1 35.55 -9.01 -3.91
N LEU A 2 35.41 -7.69 -3.72
CA LEU A 2 34.52 -6.83 -4.51
C LEU A 2 35.39 -5.86 -5.32
N ALA A 3 34.95 -5.51 -6.53
CA ALA A 3 35.59 -4.48 -7.34
C ALA A 3 35.24 -3.09 -6.78
N ALA A 4 36.21 -2.19 -6.74
CA ALA A 4 35.95 -0.82 -6.35
C ALA A 4 35.24 -0.10 -7.52
N LEU A 5 33.92 0.11 -7.40
CA LEU A 5 33.11 0.82 -8.41
C LEU A 5 33.60 2.25 -8.72
N TYR A 6 34.38 2.86 -7.82
CA TYR A 6 34.75 4.28 -7.87
C TYR A 6 35.99 4.63 -8.68
N SER A 7 36.81 3.67 -9.12
CA SER A 7 38.11 3.96 -9.76
C SER A 7 38.27 3.44 -11.18
N GLY A 8 37.25 2.77 -11.75
CA GLY A 8 37.37 2.10 -13.05
C GLY A 8 38.45 1.01 -13.09
N SER A 9 39.06 0.68 -11.96
CA SER A 9 40.09 -0.34 -11.84
C SER A 9 39.44 -1.70 -11.60
N GLU A 10 39.78 -2.70 -12.40
CA GLU A 10 39.36 -4.10 -12.16
C GLU A 10 39.97 -4.73 -10.90
N LYS A 11 40.85 -3.99 -10.22
CA LYS A 11 41.52 -4.43 -9.00
C LYS A 11 40.49 -4.69 -7.90
N LYS A 12 40.38 -5.95 -7.49
CA LYS A 12 39.51 -6.37 -6.38
C LYS A 12 40.24 -6.17 -5.05
N TYR A 13 39.48 -5.77 -4.03
CA TYR A 13 39.98 -5.60 -2.68
C TYR A 13 39.30 -6.59 -1.73
N PRO A 14 39.96 -6.97 -0.61
CA PRO A 14 39.32 -7.74 0.44
C PRO A 14 38.28 -6.88 1.17
N PHE A 15 37.11 -7.47 1.43
CA PHE A 15 36.01 -6.85 2.17
C PHE A 15 35.52 -7.80 3.25
N ILE A 16 35.08 -7.26 4.38
CA ILE A 16 34.42 -8.00 5.45
C ILE A 16 32.92 -7.80 5.28
N LYS A 17 32.17 -8.90 5.06
CA LYS A 17 30.71 -8.88 5.05
C LYS A 17 30.22 -9.08 6.48
N VAL A 18 29.52 -8.09 7.01
CA VAL A 18 28.83 -8.17 8.30
C VAL A 18 27.35 -8.41 8.02
N SER A 19 26.74 -9.37 8.73
CA SER A 19 25.33 -9.72 8.58
C SER A 19 24.65 -9.79 9.94
N GLY A 20 23.36 -9.49 9.98
CA GLY A 20 22.56 -9.42 11.20
C GLY A 20 21.18 -8.85 10.92
N THR A 21 20.40 -8.64 11.97
CA THR A 21 19.08 -7.99 11.84
C THR A 21 19.23 -6.53 11.42
N THR A 22 18.20 -5.96 10.78
CA THR A 22 18.18 -4.54 10.37
C THR A 22 18.52 -3.60 11.54
N ASN A 23 17.98 -3.88 12.73
CA ASN A 23 18.25 -3.10 13.94
C ASN A 23 19.72 -3.22 14.37
N ALA A 24 20.29 -4.42 14.38
CA ALA A 24 21.68 -4.64 14.74
C ALA A 24 22.63 -3.95 13.74
N LEU A 25 22.35 -4.05 12.43
CA LEU A 25 23.16 -3.41 11.39
C LEU A 25 23.06 -1.88 11.43
N ASN A 26 21.88 -1.32 11.72
CA ASN A 26 21.71 0.12 11.91
C ASN A 26 22.49 0.65 13.11
N LYS A 27 22.46 -0.08 14.23
CA LYS A 27 23.24 0.25 15.43
C LYS A 27 24.75 0.15 15.14
N ALA A 28 25.19 -0.96 14.54
CA ALA A 28 26.59 -1.14 14.16
C ALA A 28 27.07 -0.03 13.21
N LYS A 29 26.26 0.37 12.23
CA LYS A 29 26.56 1.49 11.33
C LYS A 29 26.76 2.81 12.08
N GLN A 30 25.93 3.10 13.10
CA GLN A 30 26.08 4.31 13.91
C GLN A 30 27.38 4.26 14.71
N GLU A 31 27.65 3.15 15.41
CA GLU A 31 28.85 2.97 16.23
C GLU A 31 30.14 3.04 15.40
N LEU A 32 30.15 2.40 14.23
CA LEU A 32 31.29 2.42 13.31
C LEU A 32 31.56 3.82 12.73
N LYS A 33 30.53 4.67 12.60
CA LYS A 33 30.67 6.07 12.14
C LYS A 33 31.11 7.02 13.26
N SER A 34 30.68 6.78 14.50
CA SER A 34 30.97 7.67 15.65
C SER A 34 32.38 7.54 16.21
N GLY A 35 33.19 6.63 15.69
CA GLY A 35 34.61 6.54 15.98
C GLY A 35 35.01 5.19 16.57
N GLY A 36 35.48 4.31 15.69
CA GLY A 36 36.34 3.13 15.94
C GLY A 36 35.87 2.13 17.00
N PHE A 37 35.68 0.86 16.60
CA PHE A 37 35.56 -0.22 17.57
C PHE A 37 36.96 -0.68 18.01
N THR A 38 37.12 -1.06 19.27
CA THR A 38 38.37 -1.65 19.77
C THR A 38 38.33 -3.16 19.59
N TYR A 39 39.42 -3.74 19.09
CA TYR A 39 39.59 -5.18 19.01
C TYR A 39 41.05 -5.57 19.20
N GLY A 40 41.31 -6.47 20.15
CA GLY A 40 42.67 -6.83 20.55
C GLY A 40 43.43 -5.63 21.15
N ASN A 41 44.64 -5.38 20.65
CA ASN A 41 45.58 -4.42 21.24
C ASN A 41 45.35 -2.94 20.84
N GLY A 42 44.19 -2.57 20.28
CA GLY A 42 43.96 -1.16 19.97
C GLY A 42 42.66 -0.81 19.25
N PRO A 43 42.44 0.49 19.00
CA PRO A 43 41.32 0.99 18.21
C PRO A 43 41.49 0.63 16.73
N ILE A 44 40.44 0.09 16.12
CA ILE A 44 40.38 -0.17 14.68
C ILE A 44 39.61 0.97 14.02
N GLN A 45 40.27 1.61 13.04
CA GLN A 45 39.60 2.56 12.15
C GLN A 45 38.87 1.78 11.06
N VAL A 46 37.55 1.88 11.04
CA VAL A 46 36.75 1.35 9.93
C VAL A 46 36.69 2.38 8.84
N GLY A 47 37.12 1.98 7.63
CA GLY A 47 37.05 2.81 6.43
C GLY A 47 35.60 2.98 5.94
N ASN A 48 35.45 3.18 4.63
CA ASN A 48 34.13 3.40 4.04
C ASN A 48 33.18 2.21 4.27
N LEU A 49 31.97 2.51 4.73
CA LEU A 49 30.89 1.55 4.83
C LEU A 49 30.15 1.49 3.49
N TYR A 50 30.20 0.32 2.84
CA TYR A 50 29.50 0.06 1.59
C TYR A 50 28.14 -0.58 1.87
N GLU A 51 27.16 -0.30 1.02
CA GLU A 51 25.77 -0.79 1.13
C GLU A 51 25.05 -0.42 2.45
N ALA A 52 25.68 0.31 3.38
CA ALA A 52 25.11 0.63 4.69
C ALA A 52 23.93 1.62 4.63
N ASN A 53 23.72 2.29 3.50
CA ASN A 53 22.63 3.24 3.27
C ASN A 53 21.57 2.73 2.28
N ILE A 54 21.56 1.43 1.96
CA ILE A 54 20.55 0.82 1.10
C ILE A 54 19.53 0.10 2.00
N ASP A 55 18.24 0.33 1.76
CA ASP A 55 17.14 -0.28 2.50
C ASP A 55 17.12 -1.81 2.36
N ALA A 56 16.62 -2.50 3.38
CA ALA A 56 16.64 -3.95 3.44
C ALA A 56 15.82 -4.58 2.31
N GLU A 57 14.69 -3.97 1.98
CA GLU A 57 13.78 -4.36 0.90
C GLU A 57 14.47 -4.23 -0.46
N VAL A 58 15.17 -3.12 -0.71
CA VAL A 58 15.93 -2.90 -1.96
C VAL A 58 17.05 -3.91 -2.10
N LYS A 59 17.77 -4.21 -1.00
CA LYS A 59 18.80 -5.27 -1.00
C LYS A 59 18.20 -6.64 -1.26
N PHE A 60 17.04 -6.93 -0.66
CA PHE A 60 16.34 -8.18 -0.86
C PHE A 60 15.92 -8.36 -2.31
N MET A 61 15.31 -7.34 -2.93
CA MET A 61 14.96 -7.33 -4.35
C MET A 61 16.19 -7.52 -5.25
N ALA A 62 17.25 -6.75 -5.03
CA ALA A 62 18.48 -6.85 -5.82
C ALA A 62 19.18 -8.22 -5.68
N HIS A 63 19.11 -8.84 -4.51
CA HIS A 63 19.73 -10.15 -4.27
C HIS A 63 18.91 -11.31 -4.83
N SER A 64 17.58 -11.23 -4.72
CA SER A 64 16.65 -12.25 -5.19
C SER A 64 16.36 -12.18 -6.68
N GLY A 65 16.59 -11.03 -7.32
CA GLY A 65 16.14 -10.75 -8.68
C GLY A 65 14.67 -10.34 -8.75
N ILE A 66 13.94 -10.30 -7.63
CA ILE A 66 12.53 -9.88 -7.61
C ILE A 66 12.43 -8.40 -7.96
N VAL A 67 11.67 -8.10 -9.02
CA VAL A 67 11.37 -6.73 -9.45
C VAL A 67 9.95 -6.32 -9.06
N GLY A 68 9.69 -5.01 -9.07
CA GLY A 68 8.34 -4.49 -8.81
C GLY A 68 7.35 -4.98 -9.88
N CYS A 69 6.18 -5.45 -9.44
CA CYS A 69 5.15 -6.04 -10.31
C CYS A 69 5.62 -7.25 -11.16
N GLY A 70 6.71 -7.92 -10.77
CA GLY A 70 7.15 -9.17 -11.41
C GLY A 70 6.40 -10.40 -10.90
N TRP A 71 6.53 -11.51 -11.63
CA TRP A 71 5.95 -12.79 -11.25
C TRP A 71 6.93 -13.63 -10.46
N VAL A 72 6.39 -14.34 -9.46
CA VAL A 72 7.13 -15.35 -8.68
C VAL A 72 6.32 -16.63 -8.65
N GLU A 73 7.03 -17.75 -8.66
CA GLU A 73 6.44 -19.08 -8.63
C GLU A 73 7.00 -19.86 -7.43
N ILE A 74 6.11 -20.57 -6.75
CA ILE A 74 6.45 -21.49 -5.66
C ILE A 74 6.25 -22.92 -6.20
N PRO A 75 7.34 -23.68 -6.46
CA PRO A 75 7.21 -25.04 -6.95
C PRO A 75 6.47 -25.95 -5.97
N ILE A 76 5.81 -26.98 -6.51
CA ILE A 76 5.04 -27.95 -5.72
C ILE A 76 5.95 -28.59 -4.65
N GLY A 77 5.47 -28.59 -3.40
CA GLY A 77 6.18 -29.18 -2.26
C GLY A 77 7.26 -28.29 -1.64
N LYS A 78 7.52 -27.09 -2.19
CA LYS A 78 8.48 -26.14 -1.63
C LYS A 78 7.87 -25.14 -0.66
N GLY A 79 6.61 -24.78 -0.87
CA GLY A 79 5.86 -23.89 0.03
C GLY A 79 5.11 -24.66 1.12
N LYS A 80 5.03 -24.06 2.31
CA LYS A 80 4.16 -24.49 3.41
C LYS A 80 2.97 -23.54 3.51
N ILE A 81 1.78 -24.04 3.21
CA ILE A 81 0.54 -23.27 3.34
C ILE A 81 0.11 -23.28 4.81
N HIS A 82 -0.11 -22.10 5.39
CA HIS A 82 -0.60 -21.95 6.76
C HIS A 82 -2.09 -22.28 6.86
N GLN A 83 -2.50 -22.87 7.98
CA GLN A 83 -3.91 -23.14 8.25
C GLN A 83 -4.59 -21.91 8.86
N ALA A 84 -5.88 -21.71 8.56
CA ALA A 84 -6.65 -20.50 8.88
C ALA A 84 -6.57 -20.00 10.34
N LYS A 85 -6.36 -20.88 11.32
CA LYS A 85 -6.24 -20.51 12.75
C LYS A 85 -4.94 -19.78 13.08
N SER A 86 -3.88 -19.96 12.28
CA SER A 86 -2.58 -19.29 12.44
C SER A 86 -2.39 -18.11 11.49
N ASN A 87 -3.36 -17.80 10.63
CA ASN A 87 -3.18 -16.77 9.60
C ASN A 87 -3.11 -15.38 10.21
N THR A 88 -2.01 -14.69 9.92
CA THR A 88 -1.79 -13.29 10.28
C THR A 88 -2.47 -12.35 9.28
N SER A 89 -2.78 -12.85 8.08
CA SER A 89 -3.40 -12.09 6.99
C SER A 89 -4.87 -12.44 6.75
N ARG A 90 -5.54 -11.57 5.98
CA ARG A 90 -6.90 -11.77 5.44
C ARG A 90 -6.87 -12.42 4.04
N CYS A 91 -5.68 -12.73 3.52
CA CYS A 91 -5.52 -13.34 2.21
C CYS A 91 -6.11 -14.76 2.19
N GLN A 92 -6.52 -15.20 1.00
CA GLN A 92 -7.01 -16.56 0.79
C GLN A 92 -5.91 -17.61 1.02
N LEU A 93 -4.66 -17.26 0.67
CA LEU A 93 -3.47 -18.09 0.84
C LEU A 93 -2.41 -17.34 1.63
N GLU A 94 -1.85 -17.99 2.65
CA GLU A 94 -0.68 -17.53 3.41
C GLU A 94 0.36 -18.65 3.33
N VAL A 95 1.48 -18.37 2.66
CA VAL A 95 2.48 -19.39 2.30
C VAL A 95 3.85 -18.97 2.81
N GLU A 96 4.52 -19.88 3.50
CA GLU A 96 5.92 -19.77 3.90
C GLU A 96 6.78 -20.55 2.90
N VAL A 97 7.77 -19.89 2.32
CA VAL A 97 8.71 -20.48 1.36
C VAL A 97 10.11 -19.93 1.61
N LYS A 98 11.13 -20.77 1.43
CA LYS A 98 12.51 -20.30 1.48
C LYS A 98 12.85 -19.56 0.20
N LEU A 99 13.67 -18.51 0.31
CA LEU A 99 14.09 -17.73 -0.85
C LEU A 99 14.79 -18.58 -1.92
N GLU A 100 15.60 -19.56 -1.52
CA GLU A 100 16.32 -20.48 -2.42
C GLU A 100 15.39 -21.40 -3.24
N ASP A 101 14.15 -21.59 -2.79
CA ASP A 101 13.16 -22.43 -3.46
C ASP A 101 12.18 -21.61 -4.32
N LEU A 102 12.25 -20.27 -4.28
CA LEU A 102 11.39 -19.40 -5.07
C LEU A 102 11.95 -19.25 -6.49
N VAL A 103 11.09 -19.40 -7.49
CA VAL A 103 11.44 -19.11 -8.89
C VAL A 103 10.98 -17.69 -9.20
N VAL A 104 11.88 -16.86 -9.70
CA VAL A 104 11.61 -15.46 -10.05
C VAL A 104 11.65 -15.35 -11.57
N HIS A 105 10.59 -14.78 -12.14
CA HIS A 105 10.44 -14.64 -13.58
C HIS A 105 10.67 -13.19 -13.99
N ASP A 106 11.47 -12.99 -15.04
CA ASP A 106 11.62 -11.68 -15.67
C ASP A 106 10.29 -11.27 -16.32
N PRO A 107 9.86 -9.99 -16.25
CA PRO A 107 8.57 -9.53 -16.76
C PRO A 107 8.56 -9.39 -18.28
N GLU A 108 8.90 -10.47 -18.98
CA GLU A 108 9.02 -10.56 -20.43
C GLU A 108 8.28 -11.81 -20.94
N GLY A 109 7.92 -11.83 -22.22
CA GLY A 109 7.25 -12.98 -22.84
C GLY A 109 5.95 -13.34 -22.13
N GLU A 110 5.82 -14.59 -21.70
CA GLU A 110 4.63 -15.10 -20.98
C GLU A 110 4.43 -14.49 -19.58
N TRP A 111 5.48 -13.89 -19.02
CA TRP A 111 5.46 -13.24 -17.70
C TRP A 111 5.31 -11.73 -17.78
N ALA A 112 5.03 -11.18 -18.97
CA ALA A 112 4.73 -9.76 -19.16
C ALA A 112 3.28 -9.39 -18.78
N ASP A 113 2.41 -10.39 -18.60
CA ASP A 113 1.00 -10.20 -18.28
C ASP A 113 0.79 -9.62 -16.88
N VAL A 114 -0.33 -8.92 -16.68
CA VAL A 114 -0.71 -8.32 -15.40
C VAL A 114 -1.85 -9.12 -14.77
N ALA A 115 -1.73 -9.42 -13.48
CA ALA A 115 -2.77 -10.10 -12.71
C ALA A 115 -4.12 -9.33 -12.74
N PRO A 116 -5.27 -10.01 -12.53
CA PRO A 116 -6.57 -9.36 -12.38
C PRO A 116 -6.65 -8.54 -11.08
N ILE A 117 -6.24 -7.28 -11.15
CA ILE A 117 -6.17 -6.37 -9.99
C ILE A 117 -7.58 -5.84 -9.65
N ARG A 118 -8.01 -6.04 -8.41
CA ARG A 118 -9.24 -5.39 -7.90
C ARG A 118 -8.95 -3.95 -7.51
N THR A 119 -9.61 -3.02 -8.18
CA THR A 119 -9.50 -1.58 -7.92
C THR A 119 -10.79 -1.08 -7.27
N LEU A 120 -10.69 -0.52 -6.07
CA LEU A 120 -11.76 0.17 -5.35
C LEU A 120 -11.57 1.68 -5.53
N SER A 121 -12.52 2.37 -6.15
CA SER A 121 -12.64 3.82 -6.12
C SER A 121 -13.63 4.23 -5.03
N LEU A 122 -13.29 5.23 -4.21
CA LEU A 122 -14.19 5.79 -3.21
C LEU A 122 -14.27 7.32 -3.24
N ASP A 123 -15.35 7.83 -2.66
CA ASP A 123 -15.62 9.25 -2.42
C ASP A 123 -16.56 9.36 -1.20
N ILE A 124 -16.37 10.38 -0.36
CA ILE A 124 -17.20 10.61 0.84
C ILE A 124 -17.93 11.95 0.80
N GLU A 125 -19.09 11.98 1.46
CA GLU A 125 -19.80 13.21 1.77
C GLU A 125 -19.96 13.39 3.27
N CYS A 126 -19.72 14.63 3.74
CA CYS A 126 -19.79 15.00 5.14
C CYS A 126 -20.81 16.12 5.36
N MET A 127 -21.56 16.07 6.45
CA MET A 127 -22.51 17.11 6.79
C MET A 127 -21.86 18.21 7.64
N GLY A 128 -21.23 19.18 6.97
CA GLY A 128 -20.55 20.30 7.61
C GLY A 128 -21.48 21.41 8.13
N ARG A 129 -20.96 22.21 9.06
CA ARG A 129 -21.58 23.46 9.52
C ARG A 129 -21.53 24.54 8.46
N ARG A 130 -22.54 25.41 8.42
CA ARG A 130 -22.68 26.45 7.38
C ARG A 130 -21.47 27.39 7.33
N GLY A 131 -20.79 27.44 6.19
CA GLY A 131 -19.66 28.34 5.94
C GLY A 131 -18.33 27.89 6.55
N ILE A 132 -18.28 26.68 7.09
CA ILE A 132 -17.08 26.09 7.71
C ILE A 132 -16.72 24.82 6.93
N PHE A 133 -15.43 24.63 6.65
CA PHE A 133 -14.95 23.39 6.04
C PHE A 133 -15.15 22.22 7.02
N PRO A 134 -15.59 21.02 6.57
CA PRO A 134 -15.86 19.90 7.45
C PRO A 134 -14.69 19.55 8.37
N ASP A 135 -14.99 19.32 9.64
CA ASP A 135 -14.05 18.90 10.68
C ASP A 135 -14.47 17.54 11.24
N ALA A 136 -13.61 16.53 11.12
CA ALA A 136 -13.91 15.16 11.55
C ALA A 136 -14.23 15.04 13.05
N SER A 137 -13.84 16.01 13.87
CA SER A 137 -14.18 16.04 15.30
C SER A 137 -15.64 16.37 15.58
N GLU A 138 -16.33 17.03 14.66
CA GLU A 138 -17.70 17.51 14.84
C GLU A 138 -18.65 16.99 13.76
N ASP A 139 -18.25 17.13 12.50
CA ASP A 139 -19.11 16.96 11.34
C ASP A 139 -19.14 15.47 10.91
N PRO A 140 -20.32 14.83 10.78
CA PRO A 140 -20.44 13.41 10.50
C PRO A 140 -20.22 13.08 9.02
N VAL A 141 -19.72 11.88 8.75
CA VAL A 141 -19.75 11.25 7.42
C VAL A 141 -21.18 10.76 7.17
N ILE A 142 -21.79 11.20 6.07
CA ILE A 142 -23.18 10.88 5.74
C ILE A 142 -23.32 9.96 4.54
N GLN A 143 -22.35 9.94 3.63
CA GLN A 143 -22.34 9.00 2.51
C GLN A 143 -20.93 8.52 2.19
N ILE A 144 -20.80 7.26 1.76
CA ILE A 144 -19.58 6.72 1.18
C ILE A 144 -19.95 5.96 -0.09
N ALA A 145 -19.59 6.51 -1.24
CA ALA A 145 -19.80 5.89 -2.53
C ALA A 145 -18.59 5.02 -2.91
N ASN A 146 -18.85 3.84 -3.48
CA ASN A 146 -17.81 2.92 -3.92
C ASN A 146 -18.10 2.36 -5.31
N MET A 147 -17.05 2.26 -6.12
CA MET A 147 -17.06 1.43 -7.31
C MET A 147 -15.89 0.45 -7.26
N VAL A 148 -16.16 -0.82 -7.58
CA VAL A 148 -15.12 -1.85 -7.68
C VAL A 148 -15.07 -2.42 -9.07
N LYS A 149 -13.87 -2.46 -9.63
CA LYS A 149 -13.58 -3.00 -10.96
C LYS A 149 -12.43 -4.00 -10.89
N VAL A 150 -12.49 -5.05 -11.68
CA VAL A 150 -11.31 -5.88 -11.98
C VAL A 150 -10.61 -5.27 -13.18
N SER A 151 -9.41 -4.73 -12.96
CA SER A 151 -8.56 -4.20 -14.01
C SER A 151 -7.70 -5.34 -14.57
N LEU A 152 -7.95 -5.72 -15.82
CA LEU A 152 -7.03 -6.54 -16.61
C LEU A 152 -6.24 -5.60 -17.53
N LEU A 153 -4.91 -5.58 -17.38
CA LEU A 153 -4.03 -5.05 -18.42
C LEU A 153 -3.47 -6.25 -19.18
N ALA A 154 -4.29 -6.83 -20.05
CA ALA A 154 -3.80 -7.86 -20.96
C ALA A 154 -2.87 -7.19 -21.99
N ILE A 155 -1.56 -7.39 -21.84
CA ILE A 155 -0.64 -7.13 -22.95
C ILE A 155 -0.86 -8.28 -23.93
N VAL A 156 -1.37 -7.91 -25.10
CA VAL A 156 -1.72 -8.77 -26.23
C VAL A 156 -0.66 -9.85 -26.47
N THR A 157 -0.94 -11.08 -26.04
CA THR A 157 -0.52 -12.26 -26.79
C THR A 157 -1.72 -12.74 -27.60
N ILE A 158 -1.50 -12.77 -28.91
CA ILE A 158 -2.47 -13.09 -29.96
C ILE A 158 -3.04 -14.50 -29.68
N HIS A 159 -4.19 -14.62 -29.00
CA HIS A 159 -5.28 -15.60 -29.27
C HIS A 159 -6.38 -15.71 -28.20
N THR A 160 -6.29 -15.07 -27.05
CA THR A 160 -7.41 -15.04 -26.09
C THR A 160 -7.48 -13.72 -25.36
N ARG A 161 -8.20 -12.74 -25.94
CA ARG A 161 -8.59 -11.54 -25.21
C ARG A 161 -9.65 -11.94 -24.18
N VAL A 162 -9.29 -12.01 -22.90
CA VAL A 162 -10.25 -11.73 -21.84
C VAL A 162 -10.23 -10.21 -21.71
N GLU A 163 -11.16 -9.54 -22.40
CA GLU A 163 -11.37 -8.11 -22.15
C GLU A 163 -11.64 -7.96 -20.65
N GLY A 164 -10.86 -7.13 -19.96
CA GLY A 164 -11.25 -6.68 -18.63
C GLY A 164 -12.68 -6.19 -18.68
N GLU A 165 -13.52 -6.59 -17.72
CA GLU A 165 -14.90 -6.13 -17.68
C GLU A 165 -14.90 -4.60 -17.84
N SER A 166 -15.54 -4.09 -18.90
CA SER A 166 -15.51 -2.66 -19.19
C SER A 166 -16.13 -1.88 -18.02
N GLU A 167 -17.10 -2.50 -17.38
CA GLU A 167 -17.90 -1.97 -16.29
C GLU A 167 -17.38 -2.41 -14.91
N PRO A 168 -17.50 -1.57 -13.87
CA PRO A 168 -17.35 -2.01 -12.49
C PRO A 168 -18.43 -3.05 -12.14
N PHE A 169 -18.02 -4.10 -11.42
CA PHE A 169 -18.90 -5.19 -10.99
C PHE A 169 -19.59 -4.89 -9.65
N ILE A 170 -19.11 -3.88 -8.90
CA ILE A 170 -19.80 -3.35 -7.72
C ILE A 170 -19.97 -1.84 -7.89
N ARG A 171 -21.19 -1.37 -7.65
CA ARG A 171 -21.55 0.03 -7.47
C ARG A 171 -22.44 0.12 -6.25
N ASN A 172 -21.97 0.73 -5.17
CA ASN A 172 -22.79 0.93 -3.99
C ASN A 172 -22.56 2.29 -3.34
N CYS A 173 -23.51 2.68 -2.50
CA CYS A 173 -23.39 3.86 -1.66
C CYS A 173 -23.93 3.53 -0.26
N PHE A 174 -23.07 3.66 0.75
CA PHE A 174 -23.49 3.63 2.15
C PHE A 174 -24.06 5.00 2.49
N VAL A 175 -25.28 5.06 3.01
CA VAL A 175 -25.97 6.33 3.31
C VAL A 175 -26.46 6.33 4.75
N LEU A 176 -26.22 7.44 5.46
CA LEU A 176 -26.80 7.71 6.77
C LEU A 176 -28.29 8.07 6.63
N GLY A 177 -29.16 7.32 7.29
CA GLY A 177 -30.60 7.46 7.18
C GLY A 177 -31.16 6.65 6.00
N THR A 178 -32.05 7.26 5.23
CA THR A 178 -32.78 6.63 4.12
C THR A 178 -32.50 7.35 2.80
N CYS A 179 -32.50 6.62 1.70
CA CYS A 179 -32.29 7.18 0.37
C CYS A 179 -33.15 6.49 -0.69
N ALA A 180 -33.67 7.25 -1.63
CA ALA A 180 -34.42 6.67 -2.74
C ALA A 180 -33.52 5.73 -3.57
N PRO A 181 -34.06 4.62 -4.11
CA PRO A 181 -33.28 3.71 -4.93
C PRO A 181 -32.64 4.42 -6.13
N VAL A 182 -31.38 4.08 -6.42
CA VAL A 182 -30.65 4.57 -7.60
C VAL A 182 -30.46 3.41 -8.56
N ILE A 183 -30.95 3.55 -9.79
CA ILE A 183 -30.87 2.49 -10.81
C ILE A 183 -29.40 2.16 -11.09
N GLY A 184 -29.03 0.88 -11.00
CA GLY A 184 -27.69 0.40 -11.28
C GLY A 184 -26.70 0.49 -10.12
N SER A 185 -27.14 0.95 -8.93
CA SER A 185 -26.33 1.01 -7.72
C SER A 185 -27.08 0.44 -6.51
N GLU A 186 -26.37 -0.27 -5.65
CA GLU A 186 -26.90 -0.73 -4.36
C GLU A 186 -26.83 0.41 -3.34
N ILE A 187 -27.97 0.75 -2.73
CA ILE A 187 -28.05 1.74 -1.67
C ILE A 187 -28.11 1.01 -0.32
N ILE A 188 -27.10 1.23 0.52
CA ILE A 188 -26.96 0.58 1.82
C ILE A 188 -27.30 1.60 2.90
N GLU A 189 -28.56 1.58 3.33
CA GLU A 189 -29.07 2.45 4.39
C GLU A 189 -28.51 2.05 5.76
N CYS A 190 -27.99 3.05 6.49
CA CYS A 190 -27.36 2.90 7.79
C CYS A 190 -28.09 3.78 8.81
N LYS A 191 -28.41 3.24 9.99
CA LYS A 191 -29.28 3.95 10.95
C LYS A 191 -28.60 5.14 11.64
N ASN A 192 -27.32 4.98 11.92
CA ASN A 192 -26.46 5.99 12.53
C ASN A 192 -25.05 5.89 11.92
N GLU A 193 -24.22 6.88 12.23
CA GLU A 193 -22.86 6.96 11.69
C GLU A 193 -22.01 5.77 12.17
N GLU A 194 -22.25 5.32 13.40
CA GLU A 194 -21.62 4.12 13.92
C GLU A 194 -22.04 2.89 13.14
N ASP A 195 -23.25 2.76 12.60
CA ASP A 195 -23.68 1.63 11.74
C ASP A 195 -23.00 1.68 10.38
N LEU A 196 -22.91 2.88 9.79
CA LEU A 196 -22.19 3.15 8.54
C LEU A 196 -20.71 2.75 8.67
N LEU A 197 -20.08 3.09 9.79
CA LEU A 197 -18.66 2.86 10.04
C LEU A 197 -18.33 1.57 10.83
N GLU A 198 -19.21 1.02 11.68
CA GLU A 198 -18.91 -0.07 12.65
C GLU A 198 -20.06 -1.05 13.03
N LYS A 199 -21.32 -0.65 13.21
CA LYS A 199 -22.28 -1.35 14.10
C LYS A 199 -23.65 -1.65 13.50
N SER A 200 -23.90 -2.91 13.14
CA SER A 200 -25.26 -3.45 13.09
C SER A 200 -25.48 -4.46 14.23
N GLY A 201 -26.52 -4.27 15.05
CA GLY A 201 -27.04 -5.34 15.93
C GLY A 201 -27.95 -6.25 15.10
N CYS A 202 -27.91 -7.58 15.22
CA CYS A 202 -28.35 -8.32 16.40
C CYS A 202 -27.74 -9.74 16.48
N SER A 203 -27.43 -10.16 17.71
CA SER A 203 -27.15 -11.54 18.17
C SER A 203 -25.75 -12.12 17.92
N SER A 204 -25.07 -12.42 19.04
CA SER A 204 -23.89 -13.27 19.25
C SER A 204 -22.99 -13.61 18.07
N TYR A 205 -21.71 -13.21 18.22
CA TYR A 205 -20.53 -13.51 17.41
C TYR A 205 -20.27 -12.60 16.18
N TYR A 206 -19.31 -11.69 16.42
CA TYR A 206 -18.59 -10.80 15.50
C TYR A 206 -19.24 -9.48 15.06
N PHE A 207 -18.65 -8.39 15.60
CA PHE A 207 -18.89 -6.98 15.30
C PHE A 207 -18.05 -6.55 14.09
N PHE A 208 -18.66 -6.11 13.00
CA PHE A 208 -17.96 -5.62 11.82
C PHE A 208 -18.65 -4.40 11.17
N SER A 209 -17.84 -3.39 10.87
CA SER A 209 -18.13 -2.17 10.11
C SER A 209 -18.80 -2.39 8.77
N LYS A 210 -19.93 -1.73 8.45
CA LYS A 210 -20.51 -1.86 7.09
C LYS A 210 -19.53 -1.48 5.98
N TRP A 211 -18.91 -0.30 6.03
CA TRP A 211 -17.92 0.09 5.02
C TRP A 211 -16.56 -0.63 5.19
N ALA A 212 -15.99 -0.68 6.40
CA ALA A 212 -14.66 -1.30 6.55
C ALA A 212 -14.70 -2.83 6.35
N GLU A 213 -15.81 -3.52 6.67
CA GLU A 213 -16.04 -4.92 6.31
C GLU A 213 -16.21 -5.08 4.81
N PHE A 214 -16.93 -4.17 4.16
CA PHE A 214 -17.00 -4.16 2.70
C PHE A 214 -15.59 -4.08 2.08
N VAL A 215 -14.72 -3.17 2.52
CA VAL A 215 -13.32 -3.10 2.05
C VAL A 215 -12.57 -4.41 2.30
N ARG A 216 -12.71 -5.00 3.50
CA ARG A 216 -12.06 -6.28 3.84
C ARG A 216 -12.59 -7.47 3.03
N THR A 217 -13.88 -7.47 2.71
CA THR A 217 -14.58 -8.56 2.02
C THR A 217 -14.33 -8.51 0.51
N VAL A 218 -14.39 -7.32 -0.07
CA VAL A 218 -14.02 -7.08 -1.48
C VAL A 218 -12.55 -7.39 -1.72
N ASP A 219 -11.70 -7.11 -0.72
CA ASP A 219 -10.26 -7.28 -0.75
C ASP A 219 -9.59 -6.60 -1.97
N PRO A 220 -9.69 -5.25 -2.11
CA PRO A 220 -9.08 -4.55 -3.24
C PRO A 220 -7.55 -4.53 -3.17
N ASP A 221 -6.89 -4.71 -4.31
CA ASP A 221 -5.45 -4.55 -4.46
C ASP A 221 -5.05 -3.08 -4.50
N ILE A 222 -5.86 -2.25 -5.19
CA ILE A 222 -5.68 -0.81 -5.32
C ILE A 222 -6.89 -0.09 -4.73
N ILE A 223 -6.63 0.92 -3.90
CA ILE A 223 -7.61 1.90 -3.43
C ILE A 223 -7.30 3.23 -4.13
N THR A 224 -8.29 3.78 -4.83
CA THR A 224 -8.17 5.00 -5.62
C THR A 224 -9.34 5.95 -5.39
N GLY A 225 -9.23 7.15 -5.96
CA GLY A 225 -10.16 8.26 -5.83
C GLY A 225 -9.43 9.57 -6.08
N TYR A 226 -10.12 10.69 -5.87
CA TYR A 226 -9.56 12.02 -6.06
C TYR A 226 -9.38 12.72 -4.72
N ASN A 227 -8.14 13.02 -4.33
CA ASN A 227 -7.79 13.65 -3.05
C ASN A 227 -8.00 12.77 -1.79
N ILE A 228 -8.12 11.45 -1.98
CA ILE A 228 -8.34 10.47 -0.90
C ILE A 228 -7.24 10.46 0.16
N LEU A 229 -5.99 10.83 -0.18
CA LEU A 229 -4.88 10.83 0.78
C LEU A 229 -4.87 12.07 1.69
N ASN A 230 -5.43 13.19 1.24
CA ASN A 230 -5.44 14.42 2.02
C ASN A 230 -6.79 14.68 2.70
N PHE A 231 -7.88 14.09 2.20
CA PHE A 231 -9.23 14.31 2.71
C PHE A 231 -9.91 13.00 3.13
N ASP A 232 -10.38 12.18 2.21
CA ASP A 232 -11.34 11.09 2.49
C ASP A 232 -10.85 10.09 3.54
N LEU A 233 -9.71 9.43 3.29
CA LEU A 233 -9.19 8.40 4.18
C LEU A 233 -8.74 8.98 5.54
N PRO A 234 -8.01 10.11 5.63
CA PRO A 234 -7.73 10.74 6.91
C PRO A 234 -9.01 11.11 7.67
N TYR A 235 -10.01 11.65 6.98
CA TYR A 235 -11.27 12.07 7.59
C TYR A 235 -12.03 10.89 8.19
N ILE A 236 -12.18 9.78 7.44
CA ILE A 236 -12.78 8.54 7.95
C ILE A 236 -12.02 8.03 9.18
N LEU A 237 -10.69 7.98 9.13
CA LEU A 237 -9.87 7.45 10.24
C LEU A 237 -9.93 8.35 11.48
N ASP A 238 -9.91 9.67 11.31
CA ASP A 238 -10.01 10.61 12.43
C ASP A 238 -11.43 10.64 13.02
N ARG A 239 -12.46 10.57 12.17
CA ARG A 239 -13.85 10.46 12.61
C ARG A 239 -14.09 9.16 13.40
N ALA A 240 -13.54 8.05 12.94
CA ALA A 240 -13.61 6.78 13.65
C ALA A 240 -12.95 6.84 15.04
N LYS A 241 -11.84 7.59 15.20
CA LYS A 241 -11.24 7.82 16.53
C LYS A 241 -12.17 8.58 17.47
N VAL A 242 -12.83 9.63 16.96
CA VAL A 242 -13.79 10.46 17.71
C VAL A 242 -14.97 9.61 18.20
N LEU A 243 -15.50 8.76 17.33
CA LEU A 243 -16.59 7.83 17.63
C LEU A 243 -16.15 6.58 18.41
N LYS A 244 -14.84 6.43 18.68
CA LYS A 244 -14.23 5.29 19.38
C LYS A 244 -14.47 3.94 18.68
N LEU A 245 -14.32 3.93 17.36
CA LEU A 245 -14.50 2.77 16.46
C LEU A 245 -13.12 2.29 15.93
N PRO A 246 -12.24 1.70 16.76
CA PRO A 246 -10.87 1.36 16.37
C PRO A 246 -10.80 0.30 15.25
N SER A 247 -11.87 -0.49 15.07
CA SER A 247 -11.92 -1.53 14.03
C SER A 247 -11.93 -0.95 12.61
N VAL A 248 -12.36 0.30 12.43
CA VAL A 248 -12.35 1.02 11.15
C VAL A 248 -10.92 1.18 10.62
N ALA A 249 -9.94 1.35 11.52
CA ALA A 249 -8.55 1.48 11.11
C ALA A 249 -7.95 0.16 10.57
N LEU A 250 -8.58 -1.00 10.80
CA LEU A 250 -8.10 -2.31 10.34
C LEU A 250 -8.49 -2.61 8.88
N LEU A 251 -8.13 -1.70 7.95
CA LEU A 251 -8.42 -1.79 6.51
C LEU A 251 -7.44 -2.71 5.75
N GLY A 252 -6.23 -2.89 6.28
CA GLY A 252 -5.18 -3.69 5.66
C GLY A 252 -5.48 -5.19 5.59
N ARG A 253 -4.67 -5.90 4.80
CA ARG A 253 -4.65 -7.37 4.74
C ARG A 253 -4.04 -8.00 5.99
N GLN A 254 -3.18 -7.29 6.73
CA GLN A 254 -2.71 -7.74 8.04
C GLN A 254 -3.79 -7.52 9.10
N ARG A 255 -4.09 -8.56 9.90
CA ARG A 255 -5.21 -8.54 10.86
C ARG A 255 -4.93 -7.68 12.09
N ASP A 256 -3.66 -7.61 12.50
CA ASP A 256 -3.16 -7.02 13.73
C ASP A 256 -2.51 -5.63 13.54
N ARG A 257 -2.61 -5.06 12.33
CA ARG A 257 -1.99 -3.77 12.01
C ARG A 257 -3.04 -2.74 11.59
N ALA A 258 -3.16 -1.69 12.39
CA ALA A 258 -4.00 -0.54 12.10
C ALA A 258 -3.39 0.34 11.00
N SER A 259 -4.25 0.84 10.13
CA SER A 259 -3.91 1.82 9.10
C SER A 259 -3.70 3.17 9.77
N GLY A 260 -2.69 3.91 9.31
CA GLY A 260 -2.32 5.18 9.93
C GLY A 260 -1.89 6.21 8.91
N VAL A 261 -2.26 7.46 9.18
CA VAL A 261 -1.78 8.63 8.44
C VAL A 261 -0.39 9.00 8.98
N ARG A 262 0.55 9.27 8.08
CA ARG A 262 1.90 9.75 8.38
C ARG A 262 2.20 10.93 7.48
N ASP A 263 2.83 11.96 8.04
CA ASP A 263 3.34 13.06 7.24
C ASP A 263 4.61 12.62 6.50
N ALA A 264 4.60 12.79 5.18
CA ALA A 264 5.72 12.53 4.30
C ALA A 264 6.18 13.86 3.70
N ALA A 265 7.27 14.41 4.23
CA ALA A 265 7.92 15.58 3.65
C ALA A 265 8.64 15.15 2.36
N ILE A 266 8.14 15.62 1.21
CA ILE A 266 8.78 15.43 -0.09
C ILE A 266 9.40 16.77 -0.48
N SER A 267 10.72 16.78 -0.65
CA SER A 267 11.46 17.95 -1.11
C SER A 267 12.32 17.57 -2.29
N SER A 268 12.09 18.19 -3.45
CA SER A 268 12.98 18.07 -4.60
C SER A 268 13.09 19.41 -5.34
N LYS A 269 14.19 19.59 -6.09
CA LYS A 269 14.40 20.80 -6.89
C LYS A 269 13.31 21.02 -7.96
N GLN A 270 12.69 19.95 -8.44
CA GLN A 270 11.67 20.00 -9.49
C GLN A 270 10.24 20.15 -8.92
N MET A 271 9.95 19.52 -7.78
CA MET A 271 8.60 19.48 -7.18
C MET A 271 8.39 20.50 -6.06
N GLY A 272 9.43 21.23 -5.66
CA GLY A 272 9.42 22.09 -4.48
C GLY A 272 9.41 21.30 -3.18
N SER A 273 9.15 21.99 -2.06
CA SER A 273 8.94 21.37 -0.75
C SER A 273 7.45 21.26 -0.48
N ARG A 274 6.95 20.04 -0.29
CA ARG A 274 5.55 19.75 0.05
C ARG A 274 5.51 18.74 1.20
N VAL A 275 4.61 18.95 2.14
CA VAL A 275 4.26 17.92 3.13
C VAL A 275 3.03 17.21 2.59
N ASN A 276 3.22 15.99 2.08
CA ASN A 276 2.11 15.15 1.67
C ASN A 276 1.70 14.27 2.83
N LYS A 277 0.40 14.05 3.01
CA LYS A 277 -0.07 12.96 3.85
C LYS A 277 0.12 11.64 3.10
N SER A 278 0.67 10.67 3.79
CA SER A 278 0.76 9.28 3.35
C SER A 278 -0.08 8.43 4.28
N ILE A 279 -0.72 7.39 3.75
CA ILE A 279 -1.53 6.47 4.55
C ILE A 279 -1.00 5.07 4.28
N ASP A 280 -0.74 4.33 5.35
CA ASP A 280 -0.22 2.98 5.27
C ASP A 280 -1.38 1.99 5.46
N ILE A 281 -1.80 1.31 4.38
CA ILE A 281 -2.81 0.23 4.40
C ILE A 281 -2.12 -1.06 3.92
N HIS A 282 -1.64 -1.88 4.85
CA HIS A 282 -0.77 -3.00 4.53
C HIS A 282 -1.37 -3.98 3.52
N GLY A 283 -0.58 -4.30 2.50
CA GLY A 283 -0.96 -5.23 1.44
C GLY A 283 -1.89 -4.65 0.38
N ARG A 284 -2.19 -3.34 0.44
CA ARG A 284 -2.98 -2.61 -0.56
C ARG A 284 -2.20 -1.40 -1.05
N ILE A 285 -2.30 -1.11 -2.34
CA ILE A 285 -1.71 0.09 -2.94
C ILE A 285 -2.73 1.23 -2.87
N ILE A 286 -2.30 2.42 -2.48
CA ILE A 286 -3.13 3.62 -2.57
C ILE A 286 -2.68 4.44 -3.77
N PHE A 287 -3.61 4.71 -4.68
CA PHE A 287 -3.37 5.49 -5.88
C PHE A 287 -4.31 6.70 -5.91
N ASP A 288 -3.82 7.85 -5.43
CA ASP A 288 -4.59 9.10 -5.45
C ASP A 288 -4.39 9.84 -6.78
N VAL A 289 -5.48 10.01 -7.53
CA VAL A 289 -5.47 10.65 -8.85
C VAL A 289 -4.99 12.10 -8.77
N LEU A 290 -5.29 12.82 -7.68
CA LEU A 290 -4.83 14.21 -7.52
C LEU A 290 -3.29 14.27 -7.43
N GLN A 291 -2.66 13.33 -6.71
CA GLN A 291 -1.20 13.27 -6.60
C GLN A 291 -0.56 12.88 -7.94
N ALA A 292 -1.16 11.94 -8.67
CA ALA A 292 -0.70 11.54 -9.99
C ALA A 292 -0.77 12.74 -10.96
N CYS A 293 -1.94 13.37 -11.12
CA CYS A 293 -2.11 14.53 -11.99
C CYS A 293 -1.18 15.69 -11.62
N SER A 294 -1.06 15.98 -10.33
CA SER A 294 -0.13 17.00 -9.84
C SER A 294 1.31 16.71 -10.26
N SER A 295 1.74 15.44 -10.17
CA SER A 295 3.10 15.04 -10.54
C SER A 295 3.33 15.06 -12.05
N PHE A 296 2.38 14.58 -12.85
CA PHE A 296 2.45 14.63 -14.32
C PHE A 296 2.54 16.06 -14.85
N ALA A 297 1.82 17.01 -14.26
CA ALA A 297 1.88 18.42 -14.63
C ALA A 297 3.29 19.05 -14.45
N TYR A 298 4.13 18.49 -13.57
CA TYR A 298 5.52 18.94 -13.40
C TYR A 298 6.47 18.35 -14.44
N PHE A 299 6.21 17.13 -14.93
CA PHE A 299 7.06 16.48 -15.93
C PHE A 299 6.76 16.91 -17.37
N PHE A 300 5.55 17.40 -17.64
CA PHE A 300 5.14 17.87 -18.97
C PHE A 300 4.65 19.32 -18.92
N PRO A 301 5.49 20.32 -19.30
CA PRO A 301 5.06 21.71 -19.39
C PRO A 301 3.94 21.87 -20.46
N PRO A 302 3.11 22.93 -20.36
CA PRO A 302 1.84 23.07 -21.08
C PRO A 302 1.90 23.05 -22.62
N LYS A 303 3.08 22.94 -23.24
CA LYS A 303 3.23 22.78 -24.70
C LYS A 303 2.77 21.42 -25.23
N PHE A 304 2.57 20.41 -24.37
CA PHE A 304 2.13 19.07 -24.79
C PHE A 304 0.70 18.72 -24.38
N MET A 305 -0.02 19.61 -23.70
CA MET A 305 -1.35 19.34 -23.15
C MET A 305 -2.49 19.53 -24.17
N GLY A 306 -2.17 19.78 -25.44
CA GLY A 306 -3.14 19.98 -26.53
C GLY A 306 -3.38 18.74 -27.41
N ILE A 307 -2.96 17.54 -27.01
CA ILE A 307 -3.14 16.30 -27.80
C ILE A 307 -3.63 15.13 -26.91
N PHE A 308 -4.52 15.42 -25.95
CA PHE A 308 -5.35 14.40 -25.31
C PHE A 308 -6.76 14.96 -25.11
#